data_AF-A0A7Y4ZKD3-F1
#
_entry.id   AF-A0A7Y4ZKD3-F1
#
_cell.length_a   1.000
_cell.length_b   1.000
_cell.length_c   1.000
_cell.angle_alpha   90.00
_cell.angle_beta   90.00
_cell.angle_gamma   90.00
#
_symmetry.space_group_name_H-M   'P 1'
#
loop_
_entity.id
_entity.type
_entity.pdbx_description
1 polymer ?
#
loop_
_entity_poly.entity_id
_entity_poly.type
_entity_poly.pdbx_seq_one_letter_code
_entity_poly.pdbx_strand_id
1 'polypeptide(L)'
;AAVHGAADMVAFYLVALAAPKRFFLAPRKLGEDTSPPSLLLGSGFAPRVVPRVTGAQASTRTRAFRTEREGRREAFFLDRTRPYDPLVGSVEPKHIDEAFRDPMAVTALERYGTCAFRGFAAHALKARASDEDEAILDARGEGNLLHGMLARVFVALRDALRERPRRRDALRQRAALLLEDELAKAENPLKAIQIEQITLQVMGIVERAVDDDTWDFVLAEHGFGREEAWPGWPVMVDRRRVQLEGRIDRVDVSHDGTFARAVDYKRTPVDLSRLEDTSLQVPLYTKVAAAALGKQVGLGVYVAPQRDTAQKPEAFAESVRTLEARIGQILLPILAGDVTPRPKREQTCLHCDFAGGCRRPSFAVPADENE
;
A
#
# COMPACT_ATOMS: atom_id res chain seq x y z
N ALA A 1 -27.96 -48.47 4.41
CA ALA A 1 -27.87 -47.78 5.71
C ALA A 1 -26.76 -46.74 5.61
N ALA A 2 -27.05 -45.51 6.04
CA ALA A 2 -26.36 -44.29 5.68
C ALA A 2 -24.93 -44.17 6.23
N VAL A 3 -24.03 -43.58 5.42
CA VAL A 3 -22.75 -43.01 5.86
C VAL A 3 -22.82 -41.51 5.54
N HIS A 4 -23.00 -40.68 6.57
CA HIS A 4 -22.90 -39.22 6.46
C HIS A 4 -21.48 -38.78 6.79
N GLY A 5 -20.85 -38.08 5.83
CA GLY A 5 -19.58 -37.39 6.03
C GLY A 5 -19.75 -36.13 6.87
N ALA A 6 -18.84 -35.92 7.81
CA ALA A 6 -18.73 -34.70 8.59
C ALA A 6 -18.06 -33.61 7.74
N ALA A 7 -18.68 -32.43 7.68
CA ALA A 7 -18.09 -31.21 7.15
C ALA A 7 -17.61 -30.36 8.32
N ASP A 8 -16.30 -30.07 8.36
CA ASP A 8 -15.69 -29.18 9.35
C ASP A 8 -16.20 -27.74 9.18
N MET A 9 -16.88 -27.22 10.20
CA MET A 9 -17.25 -25.80 10.31
C MET A 9 -16.25 -25.07 11.21
N VAL A 10 -15.56 -24.07 10.65
CA VAL A 10 -14.77 -23.10 11.40
C VAL A 10 -15.71 -22.04 12.00
N ALA A 11 -15.72 -21.87 13.32
CA ALA A 11 -16.52 -20.87 14.02
C ALA A 11 -15.67 -19.66 14.45
N PHE A 12 -16.12 -18.44 14.13
CA PHE A 12 -15.54 -17.18 14.59
C PHE A 12 -16.26 -16.68 15.85
N TYR A 13 -15.52 -16.29 16.89
CA TYR A 13 -16.07 -15.72 18.13
C TYR A 13 -15.85 -14.21 18.19
N LEU A 14 -16.90 -13.45 18.51
CA LEU A 14 -16.85 -12.02 18.82
C LEU A 14 -16.86 -11.86 20.35
N VAL A 15 -15.79 -11.33 20.93
CA VAL A 15 -15.75 -10.91 22.34
C VAL A 15 -15.90 -9.40 22.39
N ALA A 16 -17.03 -8.93 22.93
CA ALA A 16 -17.29 -7.51 23.17
C ALA A 16 -16.95 -7.17 24.63
N LEU A 17 -15.89 -6.39 24.84
CA LEU A 17 -15.66 -5.67 26.10
C LEU A 17 -16.04 -4.21 25.90
N ALA A 18 -16.75 -3.66 26.87
CA ALA A 18 -17.39 -2.35 26.77
C ALA A 18 -16.38 -1.20 26.88
N ALA A 19 -16.31 -0.42 25.78
CA ALA A 19 -15.76 0.94 25.56
C ALA A 19 -14.23 1.16 25.42
N PRO A 20 -13.77 2.09 24.55
CA PRO A 20 -14.43 2.70 23.38
C PRO A 20 -14.17 1.88 22.11
N LYS A 21 -15.06 2.03 21.12
CA LYS A 21 -15.18 1.25 19.87
C LYS A 21 -13.84 0.85 19.22
N ARG A 22 -13.38 -0.37 19.48
CA ARG A 22 -12.42 -1.13 18.66
C ARG A 22 -12.99 -2.53 18.48
N PHE A 23 -13.14 -2.98 17.24
CA PHE A 23 -13.53 -4.35 16.92
C PHE A 23 -12.28 -5.11 16.49
N PHE A 24 -12.01 -6.24 17.16
CA PHE A 24 -10.90 -7.13 16.84
C PHE A 24 -11.45 -8.43 16.26
N LEU A 25 -10.82 -8.93 15.19
CA LEU A 25 -11.08 -10.25 14.61
C LEU A 25 -9.76 -11.03 14.73
N ALA A 26 -9.73 -12.06 15.57
CA ALA A 26 -8.57 -12.94 15.72
C ALA A 26 -8.95 -14.37 15.32
N PRO A 27 -8.21 -15.04 14.41
CA PRO A 27 -8.36 -16.46 14.16
C PRO A 27 -7.55 -17.28 15.19
N ARG A 28 -8.17 -18.29 15.82
CA ARG A 28 -7.46 -19.31 16.60
C ARG A 28 -7.55 -20.65 15.87
N LYS A 29 -6.40 -21.34 15.69
CA LYS A 29 -6.36 -22.74 15.25
C LYS A 29 -6.78 -23.65 16.41
N LEU A 30 -7.66 -24.61 16.13
CA LEU A 30 -8.07 -25.65 17.07
C LEU A 30 -7.19 -26.89 16.85
N GLY A 31 -6.46 -27.29 17.88
CA GLY A 31 -5.67 -28.53 17.90
C GLY A 31 -4.27 -28.33 18.46
N GLU A 32 -4.15 -28.10 19.78
CA GLU A 32 -2.98 -28.53 20.55
C GLU A 32 -3.30 -28.51 22.06
N ASP A 33 -3.21 -29.73 22.59
CA ASP A 33 -2.95 -30.17 23.95
C ASP A 33 -3.99 -30.11 25.09
N THR A 34 -4.04 -31.27 25.74
CA THR A 34 -4.91 -31.75 26.81
C THR A 34 -4.15 -31.72 28.13
N SER A 35 -4.48 -30.79 29.04
CA SER A 35 -4.33 -30.95 30.51
C SER A 35 -4.99 -29.77 31.25
N PRO A 36 -5.67 -30.02 32.38
CA PRO A 36 -6.45 -28.98 33.06
C PRO A 36 -5.53 -28.13 33.96
N PRO A 37 -5.61 -26.79 33.94
CA PRO A 37 -5.06 -26.01 35.03
C PRO A 37 -6.00 -26.07 36.22
N SER A 38 -5.42 -26.46 37.34
CA SER A 38 -5.95 -26.58 38.68
C SER A 38 -6.71 -25.35 39.16
N LEU A 39 -7.72 -25.61 39.98
CA LEU A 39 -8.50 -24.66 40.77
C LEU A 39 -7.62 -23.67 41.56
N LEU A 40 -7.77 -22.37 41.27
CA LEU A 40 -7.60 -21.30 42.24
C LEU A 40 -8.98 -20.69 42.53
N LEU A 41 -9.59 -21.15 43.63
CA LEU A 41 -10.75 -20.54 44.25
C LEU A 41 -10.28 -19.31 45.05
N GLY A 42 -10.78 -18.13 44.68
CA GLY A 42 -10.51 -16.88 45.38
C GLY A 42 -11.46 -15.77 44.96
N SER A 43 -12.64 -15.75 45.61
CA SER A 43 -13.57 -14.62 45.76
C SER A 43 -14.13 -13.92 44.51
N GLY A 44 -15.45 -14.08 44.30
CA GLY A 44 -16.28 -12.96 43.86
C GLY A 44 -16.70 -12.88 42.40
N PHE A 45 -17.02 -14.00 41.74
CA PHE A 45 -17.81 -13.96 40.52
C PHE A 45 -18.98 -14.94 40.65
N ALA A 46 -20.18 -14.40 40.92
CA ALA A 46 -21.41 -15.13 40.63
C ALA A 46 -21.34 -15.56 39.16
N PRO A 47 -21.62 -16.83 38.81
CA PRO A 47 -21.63 -17.25 37.43
C PRO A 47 -22.67 -16.39 36.72
N ARG A 48 -22.21 -15.40 35.96
CA ARG A 48 -23.04 -14.76 34.95
C ARG A 48 -23.37 -15.92 34.03
N VAL A 49 -24.61 -16.40 34.13
CA VAL A 49 -25.22 -17.28 33.15
C VAL A 49 -24.89 -16.64 31.82
N VAL A 50 -23.91 -17.18 31.11
CA VAL A 50 -23.65 -16.80 29.73
C VAL A 50 -24.99 -17.04 29.07
N PRO A 51 -25.65 -16.02 28.49
CA PRO A 51 -26.86 -16.27 27.77
C PRO A 51 -26.47 -17.35 26.78
N ARG A 52 -27.09 -18.53 26.89
CA ARG A 52 -27.12 -19.47 25.78
C ARG A 52 -27.42 -18.60 24.59
N VAL A 53 -26.55 -18.60 23.58
CA VAL A 53 -26.94 -18.06 22.28
C VAL A 53 -28.05 -19.00 21.83
N THR A 54 -29.26 -18.74 22.34
CA THR A 54 -30.48 -19.13 21.69
C THR A 54 -30.30 -18.50 20.34
N GLY A 55 -30.00 -19.33 19.34
CA GLY A 55 -29.99 -18.88 17.97
C GLY A 55 -31.35 -18.25 17.77
N ALA A 56 -31.41 -16.92 17.85
CA ALA A 56 -32.61 -16.19 17.56
C ALA A 56 -32.93 -16.64 16.15
N GLN A 57 -33.94 -17.49 16.02
CA GLN A 57 -34.39 -17.96 14.73
C GLN A 57 -34.82 -16.67 14.04
N ALA A 58 -33.91 -16.12 13.21
CA ALA A 58 -34.20 -14.93 12.46
C ALA A 58 -35.52 -15.22 11.77
N SER A 59 -36.52 -14.34 11.98
CA SER A 59 -37.86 -14.56 11.45
C SER A 59 -37.78 -14.95 9.99
N THR A 60 -38.71 -15.76 9.48
CA THR A 60 -38.72 -16.17 8.06
C THR A 60 -38.57 -14.97 7.12
N ARG A 61 -39.14 -13.81 7.50
CA ARG A 61 -38.98 -12.53 6.80
C ARG A 61 -37.54 -11.99 6.82
N THR A 62 -36.84 -12.09 7.95
CA THR A 62 -35.41 -11.71 8.06
C THR A 62 -34.51 -12.64 7.25
N ARG A 63 -34.84 -13.94 7.17
CA ARG A 63 -34.11 -14.90 6.34
C ARG A 63 -34.31 -14.62 4.85
N ALA A 64 -35.57 -14.49 4.41
CA ALA A 64 -35.91 -14.18 3.02
C ALA A 64 -35.23 -12.89 2.54
N PHE A 65 -35.25 -11.82 3.36
CA PHE A 65 -34.58 -10.56 3.03
C PHE A 65 -33.05 -10.70 2.90
N ARG A 66 -32.42 -11.53 3.75
CA ARG A 66 -30.97 -11.78 3.64
C ARG A 66 -30.65 -12.60 2.39
N THR A 67 -31.41 -13.65 2.13
CA THR A 67 -31.26 -14.49 0.93
C THR A 67 -31.41 -13.67 -0.34
N GLU A 68 -32.41 -12.79 -0.43
CA GLU A 68 -32.60 -11.90 -1.57
C GLU A 68 -31.38 -10.98 -1.79
N ARG A 69 -30.86 -10.38 -0.72
CA ARG A 69 -29.69 -9.49 -0.80
C ARG A 69 -28.43 -10.24 -1.24
N GLU A 70 -28.17 -11.41 -0.69
CA GLU A 70 -27.00 -12.20 -1.10
C GLU A 70 -27.16 -12.74 -2.53
N GLY A 71 -28.37 -13.16 -2.94
CA GLY A 71 -28.63 -13.55 -4.33
C GLY A 71 -28.41 -12.42 -5.34
N ARG A 72 -28.78 -11.18 -4.99
CA ARG A 72 -28.47 -10.00 -5.82
C ARG A 72 -26.97 -9.73 -5.93
N ARG A 73 -26.23 -9.90 -4.83
CA ARG A 73 -24.76 -9.77 -4.83
C ARG A 73 -24.10 -10.83 -5.67
N GLU A 74 -24.44 -12.09 -5.46
CA GLU A 74 -23.93 -13.22 -6.24
C GLU A 74 -24.19 -13.00 -7.73
N ALA A 75 -25.40 -12.58 -8.09
CA ALA A 75 -25.73 -12.33 -9.49
C ALA A 75 -24.90 -11.21 -10.12
N PHE A 76 -24.54 -10.17 -9.37
CA PHE A 76 -23.60 -9.13 -9.82
C PHE A 76 -22.17 -9.68 -10.00
N PHE A 77 -21.70 -10.56 -9.10
CA PHE A 77 -20.36 -11.14 -9.20
C PHE A 77 -20.23 -12.24 -10.27
N LEU A 78 -21.35 -12.85 -10.66
CA LEU A 78 -21.42 -13.79 -11.78
C LEU A 78 -21.55 -13.09 -13.14
N ASP A 79 -22.12 -11.88 -13.18
CA ASP A 79 -22.31 -11.08 -14.38
C ASP A 79 -21.95 -9.62 -14.13
N ARG A 80 -20.72 -9.27 -14.51
CA ARG A 80 -20.15 -7.93 -14.28
C ARG A 80 -20.76 -6.83 -15.13
N THR A 81 -21.55 -7.18 -16.16
CA THR A 81 -22.28 -6.21 -16.99
C THR A 81 -23.48 -5.62 -16.25
N ARG A 82 -23.90 -6.26 -15.15
CA ARG A 82 -24.97 -5.75 -14.31
C ARG A 82 -24.62 -4.39 -13.71
N PRO A 83 -25.60 -3.48 -13.61
CA PRO A 83 -25.39 -2.21 -12.95
C PRO A 83 -25.01 -2.45 -11.49
N TYR A 84 -24.09 -1.63 -11.00
CA TYR A 84 -23.79 -1.59 -9.59
C TYR A 84 -24.91 -0.89 -8.82
N ASP A 85 -25.11 -1.28 -7.57
CA ASP A 85 -26.10 -0.71 -6.68
C ASP A 85 -25.55 -0.66 -5.23
N PRO A 86 -26.26 -0.03 -4.28
CA PRO A 86 -25.76 0.13 -2.91
C PRO A 86 -25.41 -1.18 -2.17
N LEU A 87 -25.87 -2.34 -2.63
CA LEU A 87 -25.52 -3.65 -2.07
C LEU A 87 -24.13 -4.13 -2.52
N VAL A 88 -23.68 -3.74 -3.72
CA VAL A 88 -22.48 -4.29 -4.36
C VAL A 88 -21.33 -3.28 -4.47
N GLY A 89 -21.60 -1.99 -4.29
CA GLY A 89 -20.56 -0.97 -4.26
C GLY A 89 -20.95 0.38 -4.86
N SER A 90 -22.24 0.74 -4.89
CA SER A 90 -22.63 2.13 -5.16
C SER A 90 -22.59 2.96 -3.88
N VAL A 91 -21.89 4.08 -3.91
CA VAL A 91 -21.87 5.08 -2.84
C VAL A 91 -22.44 6.39 -3.38
N GLU A 92 -23.22 7.11 -2.58
CA GLU A 92 -23.73 8.43 -3.00
C GLU A 92 -22.56 9.41 -3.25
N PRO A 93 -22.57 10.18 -4.35
CA PRO A 93 -21.46 11.07 -4.72
C PRO A 93 -21.00 12.01 -3.61
N LYS A 94 -21.91 12.48 -2.75
CA LYS A 94 -21.58 13.36 -1.62
C LYS A 94 -20.54 12.77 -0.65
N HIS A 95 -20.57 11.45 -0.45
CA HIS A 95 -19.62 10.76 0.44
C HIS A 95 -18.26 10.59 -0.23
N ILE A 96 -18.24 10.48 -1.56
CA ILE A 96 -16.99 10.53 -2.34
C ILE A 96 -16.42 11.95 -2.29
N ASP A 97 -17.23 12.97 -2.54
CA ASP A 97 -16.78 14.37 -2.52
C ASP A 97 -16.17 14.77 -1.16
N GLU A 98 -16.72 14.26 -0.06
CA GLU A 98 -16.14 14.46 1.27
C GLU A 98 -14.77 13.79 1.42
N ALA A 99 -14.62 12.54 0.96
CA ALA A 99 -13.34 11.83 0.99
C ALA A 99 -12.27 12.47 0.10
N PHE A 100 -12.68 13.10 -1.01
CA PHE A 100 -11.81 13.72 -2.01
C PHE A 100 -11.60 15.23 -1.78
N ARG A 101 -12.10 15.78 -0.68
CA ARG A 101 -11.84 17.18 -0.27
C ARG A 101 -10.38 17.40 0.09
N ASP A 102 -9.77 16.38 0.67
CA ASP A 102 -8.37 16.38 1.08
C ASP A 102 -7.49 15.88 -0.07
N PRO A 103 -6.22 16.34 -0.18
CA PRO A 103 -5.30 15.75 -1.13
C PRO A 103 -5.20 14.23 -0.93
N MET A 104 -5.16 13.50 -2.04
CA MET A 104 -5.11 12.06 -2.05
C MET A 104 -3.69 11.59 -2.33
N ALA A 105 -3.18 10.70 -1.48
CA ALA A 105 -1.89 10.07 -1.69
C ALA A 105 -1.84 9.33 -3.05
N VAL A 106 -0.73 9.44 -3.78
CA VAL A 106 -0.56 8.70 -5.05
C VAL A 106 -0.69 7.18 -4.85
N THR A 107 -0.21 6.66 -3.73
CA THR A 107 -0.42 5.24 -3.35
C THR A 107 -1.90 4.86 -3.21
N ALA A 108 -2.76 5.78 -2.76
CA ALA A 108 -4.20 5.56 -2.71
C ALA A 108 -4.83 5.55 -4.12
N LEU A 109 -4.36 6.41 -5.02
CA LEU A 109 -4.77 6.40 -6.42
C LEU A 109 -4.42 5.08 -7.12
N GLU A 110 -3.21 4.56 -6.93
CA GLU A 110 -2.82 3.25 -7.47
C GLU A 110 -3.69 2.13 -6.88
N ARG A 111 -4.01 2.19 -5.58
CA ARG A 111 -4.95 1.24 -4.95
C ARG A 111 -6.32 1.27 -5.61
N TYR A 112 -6.88 2.45 -5.91
CA TYR A 112 -8.12 2.56 -6.69
C TYR A 112 -7.99 1.90 -8.06
N GLY A 113 -6.86 2.12 -8.74
CA GLY A 113 -6.57 1.47 -10.02
C GLY A 113 -6.50 -0.06 -9.94
N THR A 114 -5.99 -0.61 -8.83
CA THR A 114 -5.97 -2.08 -8.63
C THR A 114 -7.34 -2.65 -8.29
N CYS A 115 -8.14 -1.95 -7.47
CA CYS A 115 -9.48 -2.33 -7.07
C CYS A 115 -10.18 -1.12 -6.41
N ALA A 116 -11.32 -0.70 -6.96
CA ALA A 116 -12.05 0.47 -6.48
C ALA A 116 -12.44 0.37 -4.99
N PHE A 117 -12.95 -0.80 -4.56
CA PHE A 117 -13.28 -1.04 -3.16
C PHE A 117 -12.04 -0.94 -2.24
N ARG A 118 -10.89 -1.46 -2.68
CA ARG A 118 -9.64 -1.42 -1.91
C ARG A 118 -9.19 0.02 -1.67
N GLY A 119 -9.22 0.84 -2.74
CA GLY A 119 -8.95 2.28 -2.64
C GLY A 119 -9.95 2.98 -1.71
N PHE A 120 -11.25 2.70 -1.86
CA PHE A 120 -12.30 3.28 -1.05
C PHE A 120 -12.15 2.94 0.45
N ALA A 121 -11.92 1.67 0.78
CA ALA A 121 -11.73 1.23 2.15
C ALA A 121 -10.51 1.90 2.81
N ALA A 122 -9.38 1.95 2.09
CA ALA A 122 -8.16 2.53 2.62
C ALA A 122 -8.19 4.07 2.72
N HIS A 123 -8.72 4.75 1.70
CA HIS A 123 -8.68 6.20 1.59
C HIS A 123 -9.92 6.88 2.19
N ALA A 124 -11.11 6.51 1.72
CA ALA A 124 -12.35 7.15 2.14
C ALA A 124 -12.80 6.70 3.54
N LEU A 125 -12.75 5.39 3.81
CA LEU A 125 -13.12 4.86 5.14
C LEU A 125 -11.96 4.93 6.15
N LYS A 126 -10.74 5.21 5.69
CA LYS A 126 -9.52 5.21 6.51
C LYS A 126 -9.33 3.90 7.29
N ALA A 127 -9.77 2.79 6.71
CA ALA A 127 -9.63 1.47 7.31
C ALA A 127 -8.15 1.07 7.33
N ARG A 128 -7.72 0.48 8.43
CA ARG A 128 -6.35 -0.03 8.63
C ARG A 128 -6.43 -1.48 9.10
N ALA A 129 -5.49 -2.30 8.63
CA ALA A 129 -5.21 -3.57 9.27
C ALA A 129 -4.67 -3.30 10.70
N SER A 130 -4.89 -4.23 11.61
CA SER A 130 -4.24 -4.17 12.93
C SER A 130 -2.77 -4.50 12.76
N ASP A 131 -1.90 -3.66 13.28
CA ASP A 131 -0.49 -3.98 13.44
C ASP A 131 -0.37 -4.96 14.62
N GLU A 132 0.21 -6.13 14.39
CA GLU A 132 0.62 -7.04 15.46
C GLU A 132 2.06 -6.68 15.87
N ASP A 133 2.35 -6.67 17.17
CA ASP A 133 3.70 -6.43 17.66
C ASP A 133 4.59 -7.64 17.34
N GLU A 134 5.36 -7.55 16.25
CA GLU A 134 6.27 -8.60 15.82
C GLU A 134 7.67 -8.44 16.43
N ALA A 135 8.32 -9.57 16.74
CA ALA A 135 9.70 -9.60 17.23
C ALA A 135 10.73 -9.15 16.17
N ILE A 136 10.34 -9.18 14.90
CA ILE A 136 11.11 -8.75 13.73
C ILE A 136 10.45 -7.53 13.08
N LEU A 137 11.21 -6.81 12.27
CA LEU A 137 10.63 -5.82 11.37
C LEU A 137 9.82 -6.55 10.29
N ASP A 138 8.59 -6.11 10.09
CA ASP A 138 7.79 -6.52 8.96
C ASP A 138 8.33 -5.88 7.66
N ALA A 139 7.77 -6.27 6.51
CA ALA A 139 8.22 -5.76 5.22
C ALA A 139 8.12 -4.22 5.10
N ARG A 140 7.15 -3.61 5.79
CA ARG A 140 6.96 -2.15 5.84
C ARG A 140 8.03 -1.49 6.70
N GLY A 141 8.31 -2.03 7.89
CA GLY A 141 9.34 -1.56 8.81
C GLY A 141 10.73 -1.61 8.19
N GLU A 142 11.06 -2.70 7.51
CA GLU A 142 12.33 -2.83 6.77
C GLU A 142 12.45 -1.77 5.65
N GLY A 143 11.36 -1.53 4.90
CA GLY A 143 11.33 -0.51 3.86
C GLY A 143 11.52 0.91 4.39
N ASN A 144 10.82 1.26 5.47
CA ASN A 144 10.94 2.57 6.11
C ASN A 144 12.36 2.81 6.65
N LEU A 145 12.98 1.79 7.26
CA LEU A 145 14.36 1.89 7.74
C LEU A 145 15.34 2.11 6.58
N LEU A 146 15.19 1.35 5.50
CA LEU A 146 16.03 1.49 4.29
C LEU A 146 15.90 2.89 3.69
N HIS A 147 14.68 3.41 3.53
CA HIS A 147 14.41 4.77 3.04
C HIS A 147 15.05 5.83 3.93
N GLY A 148 14.86 5.74 5.25
CA GLY A 148 15.43 6.68 6.21
C GLY A 148 16.97 6.69 6.22
N MET A 149 17.60 5.51 6.14
CA MET A 149 19.05 5.38 6.04
C MET A 149 19.59 6.01 4.76
N LEU A 150 18.96 5.73 3.60
CA LEU A 150 19.37 6.31 2.31
C LEU A 150 19.21 7.82 2.34
N ALA A 151 18.11 8.35 2.86
CA ALA A 151 17.89 9.78 2.99
C ALA A 151 18.99 10.45 3.84
N ARG A 152 19.33 9.89 5.01
CA ARG A 152 20.42 10.36 5.87
C ARG A 152 21.75 10.40 5.13
N VAL A 153 22.09 9.32 4.42
CA VAL A 153 23.36 9.22 3.68
C VAL A 153 23.40 10.20 2.52
N PHE A 154 22.41 10.21 1.63
CA PHE A 154 22.42 11.09 0.46
C PHE A 154 22.40 12.57 0.83
N VAL A 155 21.64 12.96 1.87
CA VAL A 155 21.67 14.34 2.38
C VAL A 155 23.06 14.72 2.88
N ALA A 156 23.71 13.85 3.66
CA ALA A 156 25.05 14.12 4.20
C ALA A 156 26.15 14.13 3.12
N LEU A 157 25.94 13.42 2.01
CA LEU A 157 26.89 13.34 0.89
C LEU A 157 26.59 14.31 -0.25
N ARG A 158 25.51 15.10 -0.19
CA ARG A 158 25.00 15.94 -1.30
C ARG A 158 26.09 16.72 -2.04
N ASP A 159 26.87 17.51 -1.33
CA ASP A 159 27.86 18.39 -1.96
C ASP A 159 29.03 17.60 -2.54
N ALA A 160 29.51 16.60 -1.81
CA ALA A 160 30.60 15.73 -2.25
C ALA A 160 30.21 14.83 -3.44
N LEU A 161 28.93 14.47 -3.57
CA LEU A 161 28.39 13.76 -4.74
C LEU A 161 28.28 14.66 -5.99
N ARG A 162 28.30 15.99 -5.83
CA ARG A 162 28.31 16.94 -6.96
C ARG A 162 29.71 17.19 -7.51
N GLU A 163 30.75 17.03 -6.68
CA GLU A 163 32.15 17.20 -7.10
C GLU A 163 32.56 16.18 -8.18
N ARG A 164 33.42 16.62 -9.11
CA ARG A 164 34.01 15.77 -10.16
C ARG A 164 35.53 16.02 -10.25
N PRO A 165 36.38 14.98 -10.25
CA PRO A 165 36.03 13.56 -10.05
C PRO A 165 35.61 13.27 -8.60
N ARG A 166 34.70 12.31 -8.40
CA ARG A 166 34.25 11.90 -7.07
C ARG A 166 35.34 11.12 -6.32
N ARG A 167 35.56 11.46 -5.06
CA ARG A 167 36.46 10.72 -4.15
C ARG A 167 35.76 9.46 -3.62
N ARG A 168 35.67 8.41 -4.45
CA ARG A 168 34.87 7.20 -4.18
C ARG A 168 35.12 6.59 -2.80
N ASP A 169 36.37 6.37 -2.42
CA ASP A 169 36.71 5.74 -1.13
C ASP A 169 36.31 6.62 0.06
N ALA A 170 36.50 7.94 -0.04
CA ALA A 170 36.11 8.88 1.01
C ALA A 170 34.58 8.96 1.17
N LEU A 171 33.83 8.93 0.06
CA LEU A 171 32.37 8.89 0.07
C LEU A 171 31.85 7.59 0.68
N ARG A 172 32.45 6.45 0.30
CA ARG A 172 32.12 5.13 0.86
C ARG A 172 32.38 5.07 2.36
N GLN A 173 33.55 5.52 2.81
CA GLN A 173 33.89 5.55 4.23
C GLN A 173 32.94 6.45 5.02
N ARG A 174 32.61 7.63 4.49
CA ARG A 174 31.67 8.55 5.12
C ARG A 174 30.25 7.97 5.18
N ALA A 175 29.81 7.27 4.15
CA ALA A 175 28.53 6.57 4.16
C ALA A 175 28.48 5.48 5.25
N ALA A 176 29.53 4.66 5.36
CA ALA A 176 29.62 3.62 6.37
C ALA A 176 29.52 4.21 7.80
N LEU A 177 30.28 5.26 8.08
CA LEU A 177 30.25 5.96 9.38
C LEU A 177 28.86 6.49 9.74
N LEU A 178 28.07 6.94 8.76
CA LEU A 178 26.70 7.43 9.01
C LEU A 178 25.70 6.33 9.39
N LEU A 179 26.02 5.07 9.09
CA LEU A 179 25.15 3.93 9.33
C LEU A 179 25.51 3.13 10.60
N GLU A 180 26.69 3.35 11.18
CA GLU A 180 27.16 2.64 12.38
C GLU A 180 26.17 2.74 13.55
N ASP A 181 25.55 3.91 13.75
CA ASP A 181 24.61 4.16 14.85
C ASP A 181 23.32 3.34 14.75
N GLU A 182 22.94 2.87 13.56
CA GLU A 182 21.64 2.23 13.36
C GLU A 182 21.60 0.86 14.03
N LEU A 183 22.71 0.11 14.03
CA LEU A 183 22.80 -1.19 14.69
C LEU A 183 22.60 -1.07 16.21
N ALA A 184 23.07 0.02 16.82
CA ALA A 184 22.91 0.28 18.25
C ALA A 184 21.44 0.51 18.66
N LYS A 185 20.54 0.77 17.70
CA LYS A 185 19.10 0.93 17.94
C LYS A 185 18.33 -0.40 17.94
N ALA A 186 19.00 -1.52 17.67
CA ALA A 186 18.36 -2.83 17.67
C ALA A 186 17.87 -3.20 19.08
N GLU A 187 16.57 -3.42 19.22
CA GLU A 187 15.95 -3.81 20.50
C GLU A 187 16.22 -5.28 20.87
N ASN A 188 16.52 -6.11 19.88
CA ASN A 188 16.78 -7.53 20.06
C ASN A 188 17.72 -8.07 18.95
N PRO A 189 18.30 -9.27 19.13
CA PRO A 189 19.26 -9.84 18.17
C PRO A 189 18.70 -10.08 16.77
N LEU A 190 17.40 -10.39 16.62
CA LEU A 190 16.80 -10.61 15.29
C LEU A 190 16.69 -9.29 14.52
N LYS A 191 16.25 -8.22 15.19
CA LYS A 191 16.23 -6.87 14.61
C LYS A 191 17.64 -6.39 14.28
N ALA A 192 18.65 -6.73 15.10
CA ALA A 192 20.05 -6.39 14.82
C ALA A 192 20.52 -6.99 13.49
N ILE A 193 20.21 -8.27 13.23
CA ILE A 193 20.52 -8.95 11.96
C ILE A 193 19.79 -8.27 10.79
N GLN A 194 18.53 -7.88 10.94
CA GLN A 194 17.78 -7.17 9.89
C GLN A 194 18.41 -5.80 9.59
N ILE A 195 18.79 -5.04 10.62
CA ILE A 195 19.45 -3.74 10.47
C ILE A 195 20.79 -3.90 9.74
N GLU A 196 21.59 -4.91 10.10
CA GLU A 196 22.86 -5.21 9.43
C GLU A 196 22.65 -5.55 7.94
N GLN A 197 21.67 -6.40 7.63
CA GLN A 197 21.31 -6.73 6.24
C GLN A 197 20.86 -5.50 5.45
N ILE A 198 20.03 -4.63 6.03
CA ILE A 198 19.58 -3.39 5.40
C ILE A 198 20.77 -2.44 5.20
N THR A 199 21.70 -2.38 6.15
CA THR A 199 22.92 -1.57 6.05
C THR A 199 23.76 -1.96 4.83
N LEU A 200 23.95 -3.26 4.61
CA LEU A 200 24.63 -3.77 3.41
C LEU A 200 23.90 -3.39 2.11
N GLN A 201 22.57 -3.45 2.11
CA GLN A 201 21.75 -3.04 0.96
C GLN A 201 21.89 -1.54 0.66
N VAL A 202 21.83 -0.70 1.69
CA VAL A 202 22.01 0.76 1.59
C VAL A 202 23.39 1.07 1.02
N MET A 203 24.45 0.44 1.54
CA MET A 203 25.81 0.63 1.02
C MET A 203 25.92 0.25 -0.47
N GLY A 204 25.31 -0.86 -0.89
CA GLY A 204 25.30 -1.25 -2.31
C GLY A 204 24.62 -0.22 -3.22
N ILE A 205 23.53 0.41 -2.76
CA ILE A 205 22.84 1.48 -3.49
C ILE A 205 23.70 2.75 -3.54
N VAL A 206 24.33 3.12 -2.42
CA VAL A 206 25.20 4.30 -2.34
C VAL A 206 26.41 4.13 -3.26
N GLU A 207 27.03 2.96 -3.32
CA GLU A 207 28.17 2.67 -4.19
C GLU A 207 27.81 2.87 -5.68
N ARG A 208 26.67 2.34 -6.14
CA ARG A 208 26.22 2.59 -7.52
C ARG A 208 25.92 4.05 -7.78
N ALA A 209 25.33 4.75 -6.82
CA ALA A 209 25.06 6.17 -6.96
C ALA A 209 26.33 7.02 -7.00
N VAL A 210 27.38 6.62 -6.27
CA VAL A 210 28.73 7.23 -6.33
C VAL A 210 29.36 7.01 -7.70
N ASP A 211 29.00 5.93 -8.40
CA ASP A 211 29.53 5.61 -9.73
C ASP A 211 28.77 6.29 -10.88
N ASP A 212 27.51 6.67 -10.64
CA ASP A 212 26.69 7.42 -11.59
C ASP A 212 27.07 8.90 -11.63
N ASP A 213 28.00 9.27 -12.51
CA ASP A 213 28.44 10.65 -12.70
C ASP A 213 27.46 11.52 -13.50
N THR A 214 26.39 10.93 -14.04
CA THR A 214 25.42 11.61 -14.92
C THR A 214 24.32 12.35 -14.15
N TRP A 215 24.10 12.01 -12.88
CA TRP A 215 23.08 12.61 -12.02
C TRP A 215 23.67 13.10 -10.70
N ASP A 216 23.18 14.24 -10.26
CA ASP A 216 23.48 14.83 -8.96
C ASP A 216 22.26 14.76 -8.05
N PHE A 217 22.48 14.26 -6.84
CA PHE A 217 21.46 14.22 -5.80
C PHE A 217 21.03 15.64 -5.38
N VAL A 218 19.72 15.84 -5.21
CA VAL A 218 19.13 17.11 -4.78
C VAL A 218 18.36 16.95 -3.48
N LEU A 219 17.34 16.09 -3.45
CA LEU A 219 16.41 15.95 -2.31
C LEU A 219 16.14 14.48 -2.02
N ALA A 220 15.88 14.16 -0.74
CA ALA A 220 15.42 12.86 -0.30
C ALA A 220 14.17 13.02 0.57
N GLU A 221 13.29 12.03 0.57
CA GLU A 221 12.06 11.99 1.37
C GLU A 221 11.22 13.27 1.23
N HIS A 222 11.19 13.84 0.03
CA HIS A 222 10.66 15.19 -0.18
C HIS A 222 9.17 15.13 -0.49
N GLY A 223 8.37 15.78 0.35
CA GLY A 223 6.91 15.76 0.25
C GLY A 223 6.34 16.83 -0.68
N PHE A 224 5.18 16.52 -1.26
CA PHE A 224 4.30 17.48 -1.92
C PHE A 224 2.85 17.22 -1.50
N GLY A 225 2.05 18.27 -1.31
CA GLY A 225 0.68 18.13 -0.81
C GLY A 225 0.35 19.00 0.39
N ARG A 226 -0.45 18.45 1.31
CA ARG A 226 -0.87 19.14 2.52
C ARG A 226 0.31 19.34 3.46
N GLU A 227 0.56 20.59 3.85
CA GLU A 227 1.60 20.95 4.85
C GLU A 227 3.02 20.51 4.45
N GLU A 228 3.25 20.29 3.15
CA GLU A 228 4.55 19.88 2.61
C GLU A 228 5.27 21.04 1.90
N ALA A 229 6.57 20.84 1.64
CA ALA A 229 7.41 21.85 1.02
C ALA A 229 7.00 22.18 -0.43
N TRP A 230 6.45 21.21 -1.16
CA TRP A 230 5.89 21.42 -2.50
C TRP A 230 4.36 21.37 -2.47
N PRO A 231 3.67 22.16 -3.31
CA PRO A 231 2.22 22.17 -3.35
C PRO A 231 1.68 20.83 -3.86
N GLY A 232 0.44 20.50 -3.48
CA GLY A 232 -0.28 19.36 -4.04
C GLY A 232 -0.38 19.45 -5.57
N TRP A 233 -0.32 18.29 -6.23
CA TRP A 233 -0.36 18.20 -7.68
C TRP A 233 -1.81 18.14 -8.16
N PRO A 234 -2.31 19.17 -8.87
CA PRO A 234 -3.69 19.19 -9.32
C PRO A 234 -3.88 18.30 -10.55
N VAL A 235 -4.94 17.50 -10.55
CA VAL A 235 -5.42 16.76 -11.72
C VAL A 235 -6.88 17.11 -11.96
N MET A 236 -7.22 17.43 -13.21
CA MET A 236 -8.60 17.62 -13.64
C MET A 236 -9.17 16.30 -14.13
N VAL A 237 -10.25 15.84 -13.50
CA VAL A 237 -11.00 14.65 -13.92
C VAL A 237 -12.42 15.09 -14.22
N ASP A 238 -12.78 15.07 -15.50
CA ASP A 238 -13.99 15.73 -16.02
C ASP A 238 -14.04 17.21 -15.59
N ARG A 239 -14.97 17.60 -14.70
CA ARG A 239 -15.10 18.97 -14.18
C ARG A 239 -14.62 19.12 -12.73
N ARG A 240 -14.01 18.08 -12.16
CA ARG A 240 -13.56 18.06 -10.77
C ARG A 240 -12.05 18.19 -10.70
N ARG A 241 -11.59 19.04 -9.78
CA ARG A 241 -10.16 19.17 -9.46
C ARG A 241 -9.84 18.26 -8.27
N VAL A 242 -8.99 17.27 -8.51
CA VAL A 242 -8.46 16.38 -7.47
C VAL A 242 -7.03 16.82 -7.16
N GLN A 243 -6.70 16.94 -5.88
CA GLN A 243 -5.32 17.23 -5.45
C GLN A 243 -4.63 15.92 -5.10
N LEU A 244 -3.42 15.72 -5.64
CA LEU A 244 -2.59 14.58 -5.29
C LEU A 244 -1.48 15.03 -4.34
N GLU A 245 -1.13 14.14 -3.41
CA GLU A 245 -0.01 14.31 -2.49
C GLU A 245 0.88 13.07 -2.49
N GLY A 246 2.10 13.21 -2.00
CA GLY A 246 3.04 12.12 -1.91
C GLY A 246 4.38 12.54 -1.33
N ARG A 247 5.25 11.54 -1.17
CA ARG A 247 6.64 11.72 -0.77
C ARG A 247 7.51 11.03 -1.80
N ILE A 248 8.50 11.75 -2.32
CA ILE A 248 9.43 11.26 -3.32
C ILE A 248 10.71 10.84 -2.59
N ASP A 249 11.04 9.55 -2.66
CA ASP A 249 12.17 8.97 -1.91
C ASP A 249 13.49 9.69 -2.24
N ARG A 250 13.75 9.92 -3.54
CA ARG A 250 14.92 10.67 -4.01
C ARG A 250 14.64 11.45 -5.29
N VAL A 251 15.16 12.66 -5.35
CA VAL A 251 15.15 13.54 -6.52
C VAL A 251 16.58 13.82 -6.94
N ASP A 252 16.88 13.55 -8.21
CA ASP A 252 18.15 13.90 -8.84
C ASP A 252 17.93 14.91 -9.96
N VAL A 253 18.98 15.68 -10.27
CA VAL A 253 19.07 16.53 -11.46
C VAL A 253 20.26 16.06 -12.30
N SER A 254 20.12 16.04 -13.62
CA SER A 254 21.22 15.66 -14.50
C SER A 254 22.39 16.63 -14.30
N HIS A 255 23.62 16.16 -14.49
CA HIS A 255 24.81 16.97 -14.17
C HIS A 255 24.87 18.28 -14.97
N ASP A 256 24.36 18.29 -16.20
CA ASP A 256 24.21 19.48 -17.04
C ASP A 256 23.08 20.44 -16.58
N GLY A 257 22.29 20.03 -15.59
CA GLY A 257 21.20 20.80 -15.01
C GLY A 257 19.92 20.82 -15.86
N THR A 258 19.80 20.00 -16.90
CA THR A 258 18.67 20.04 -17.85
C THR A 258 17.43 19.29 -17.34
N PHE A 259 17.63 18.09 -16.80
CA PHE A 259 16.56 17.17 -16.44
C PHE A 259 16.46 16.95 -14.94
N ALA A 260 15.26 16.69 -14.43
CA ALA A 260 15.05 16.16 -13.08
C ALA A 260 14.37 14.79 -13.16
N ARG A 261 14.76 13.86 -12.27
CA ARG A 261 14.14 12.54 -12.14
C ARG A 261 13.71 12.24 -10.71
N ALA A 262 12.66 11.46 -10.56
CA ALA A 262 12.37 10.77 -9.32
C ALA A 262 12.99 9.37 -9.31
N VAL A 263 13.51 8.98 -8.15
CA VAL A 263 14.04 7.65 -7.86
C VAL A 263 13.22 7.04 -6.73
N ASP A 264 12.72 5.83 -6.93
CA ASP A 264 11.86 5.09 -6.00
C ASP A 264 12.59 3.83 -5.53
N TYR A 265 12.81 3.69 -4.23
CA TYR A 265 13.56 2.58 -3.68
C TYR A 265 12.67 1.37 -3.43
N LYS A 266 13.09 0.22 -3.96
CA LYS A 266 12.40 -1.06 -3.83
C LYS A 266 13.29 -2.10 -3.16
N ARG A 267 12.69 -3.02 -2.42
CA ARG A 267 13.41 -4.13 -1.79
C ARG A 267 13.89 -5.19 -2.77
N THR A 268 13.17 -5.35 -3.87
CA THR A 268 13.48 -6.27 -4.95
C THR A 268 13.44 -5.52 -6.28
N PRO A 269 14.22 -5.95 -7.27
CA PRO A 269 14.18 -5.34 -8.60
C PRO A 269 12.78 -5.43 -9.17
N VAL A 270 12.31 -4.32 -9.74
CA VAL A 270 11.01 -4.27 -10.40
C VAL A 270 11.07 -5.07 -11.69
N ASP A 271 10.05 -5.89 -11.95
CA ASP A 271 9.83 -6.50 -13.25
C ASP A 271 8.99 -5.56 -14.11
N LEU A 272 9.65 -4.87 -15.04
CA LEU A 272 9.00 -3.89 -15.92
C LEU A 272 7.94 -4.51 -16.83
N SER A 273 8.02 -5.81 -17.13
CA SER A 273 7.00 -6.51 -17.92
C SER A 273 5.68 -6.65 -17.17
N ARG A 274 5.72 -6.59 -15.83
CA ARG A 274 4.57 -6.69 -14.94
C ARG A 274 4.07 -5.34 -14.47
N LEU A 275 4.73 -4.26 -14.88
CA LEU A 275 4.36 -2.90 -14.53
C LEU A 275 2.95 -2.63 -15.06
N GLU A 276 2.03 -2.40 -14.15
CA GLU A 276 0.63 -2.18 -14.50
C GLU A 276 0.41 -0.74 -14.99
N ASP A 277 -0.62 -0.51 -15.79
CA ASP A 277 -1.04 0.87 -16.14
C ASP A 277 -1.37 1.74 -14.92
N THR A 278 -1.61 1.10 -13.78
CA THR A 278 -1.87 1.67 -12.46
C THR A 278 -0.59 2.05 -11.71
N SER A 279 0.59 1.77 -12.26
CA SER A 279 1.88 2.22 -11.72
C SER A 279 2.14 3.66 -12.15
N LEU A 280 1.77 4.59 -11.27
CA LEU A 280 1.69 6.03 -11.54
C LEU A 280 2.76 6.82 -10.77
N GLN A 281 3.28 6.27 -9.67
CA GLN A 281 4.21 6.96 -8.77
C GLN A 281 5.43 7.56 -9.49
N VAL A 282 6.28 6.74 -10.10
CA VAL A 282 7.53 7.23 -10.70
C VAL A 282 7.30 8.26 -11.82
N PRO A 283 6.39 8.05 -12.80
CA PRO A 283 6.04 9.06 -13.79
C PRO A 283 5.52 10.36 -13.17
N LEU A 284 4.61 10.27 -12.19
CA LEU A 284 4.02 11.44 -11.53
C LEU A 284 5.05 12.20 -10.70
N TYR A 285 5.82 11.52 -9.86
CA TYR A 285 6.86 12.11 -9.03
C TYR A 285 7.94 12.78 -9.87
N THR A 286 8.30 12.19 -11.02
CA THR A 286 9.24 12.82 -11.95
C THR A 286 8.66 14.11 -12.53
N LYS A 287 7.36 14.13 -12.90
CA LYS A 287 6.67 15.33 -13.38
C LYS A 287 6.60 16.43 -12.31
N VAL A 288 6.28 16.06 -11.06
CA VAL A 288 6.26 16.97 -9.90
C VAL A 288 7.64 17.57 -9.66
N ALA A 289 8.68 16.74 -9.58
CA ALA A 289 10.05 17.18 -9.35
C ALA A 289 10.56 18.12 -10.46
N ALA A 290 10.33 17.75 -11.72
CA ALA A 290 10.70 18.59 -12.86
C ALA A 290 10.01 19.95 -12.82
N ALA A 291 8.70 19.99 -12.56
CA ALA A 291 7.95 21.24 -12.45
C ALA A 291 8.44 22.11 -11.28
N ALA A 292 8.64 21.51 -10.09
CA ALA A 292 9.06 22.23 -8.89
C ALA A 292 10.48 22.80 -9.00
N LEU A 293 11.38 22.13 -9.73
CA LEU A 293 12.77 22.55 -9.94
C LEU A 293 12.99 23.37 -11.22
N GLY A 294 11.93 23.61 -12.02
CA GLY A 294 12.03 24.30 -13.30
C GLY A 294 12.90 23.56 -14.33
N LYS A 295 12.82 22.23 -14.35
CA LYS A 295 13.61 21.32 -15.20
C LYS A 295 12.74 20.57 -16.20
N GLN A 296 13.37 19.94 -17.18
CA GLN A 296 12.70 18.99 -18.05
C GLN A 296 12.51 17.64 -17.35
N VAL A 297 11.50 16.88 -17.77
CA VAL A 297 11.22 15.53 -17.26
C VAL A 297 12.35 14.58 -17.70
N GLY A 298 13.12 14.09 -16.74
CA GLY A 298 14.14 13.05 -16.95
C GLY A 298 13.56 11.63 -16.88
N LEU A 299 14.42 10.62 -17.04
CA LEU A 299 14.03 9.22 -16.89
C LEU A 299 13.93 8.85 -15.40
N GLY A 300 12.72 8.53 -14.93
CA GLY A 300 12.51 8.00 -13.58
C GLY A 300 12.99 6.56 -13.43
N VAL A 301 13.45 6.20 -12.23
CA VAL A 301 14.15 4.92 -11.98
C VAL A 301 13.66 4.24 -10.71
N TYR A 302 13.52 2.92 -10.75
CA TYR A 302 13.37 2.07 -9.57
C TYR A 302 14.74 1.55 -9.14
N VAL A 303 15.11 1.73 -7.87
CA VAL A 303 16.41 1.30 -7.35
C VAL A 303 16.21 0.22 -6.30
N ALA A 304 16.83 -0.95 -6.52
CA ALA A 304 16.82 -2.05 -5.57
C ALA A 304 18.24 -2.49 -5.22
N PRO A 305 18.48 -3.18 -4.09
CA PRO A 305 19.84 -3.52 -3.66
C PRO A 305 20.68 -4.24 -4.73
N GLN A 306 20.06 -5.11 -5.54
CA GLN A 306 20.74 -5.90 -6.56
C GLN A 306 20.99 -5.14 -7.86
N ARG A 307 20.03 -4.30 -8.29
CA ARG A 307 20.13 -3.52 -9.53
C ARG A 307 19.13 -2.39 -9.59
N ASP A 308 19.46 -1.41 -10.42
CA ASP A 308 18.57 -0.32 -10.79
C ASP A 308 17.78 -0.73 -12.03
N THR A 309 16.55 -0.26 -12.15
CA THR A 309 15.62 -0.66 -13.20
C THR A 309 14.84 0.55 -13.69
N ALA A 310 14.91 0.82 -14.99
CA ALA A 310 14.19 1.91 -15.62
C ALA A 310 13.52 1.42 -16.91
N GLN A 311 12.36 2.00 -17.23
CA GLN A 311 11.74 1.80 -18.54
C GLN A 311 12.66 2.33 -19.65
N LYS A 312 12.47 1.83 -20.88
CA LYS A 312 13.11 2.47 -22.04
C LYS A 312 12.68 3.94 -22.12
N PRO A 313 13.55 4.88 -22.51
CA PRO A 313 13.23 6.31 -22.53
C PRO A 313 11.93 6.64 -23.26
N GLU A 314 11.65 6.00 -24.39
CA GLU A 314 10.45 6.23 -25.20
C GLU A 314 9.18 5.75 -24.49
N ALA A 315 9.25 4.59 -23.82
CA ALA A 315 8.15 4.03 -23.05
C ALA A 315 7.87 4.87 -21.79
N PHE A 316 8.92 5.35 -21.12
CA PHE A 316 8.76 6.25 -19.98
C PHE A 316 8.14 7.59 -20.40
N ALA A 317 8.62 8.18 -21.50
CA ALA A 317 8.05 9.41 -22.04
C ALA A 317 6.57 9.24 -22.39
N GLU A 318 6.17 8.10 -22.97
CA GLU A 318 4.77 7.78 -23.22
C GLU A 318 3.95 7.63 -21.93
N SER A 319 4.53 6.98 -20.91
CA SER A 319 3.92 6.88 -19.58
C SER A 319 3.67 8.26 -18.97
N VAL A 320 4.62 9.20 -19.09
CA VAL A 320 4.42 10.58 -18.62
C VAL A 320 3.36 11.31 -19.46
N ARG A 321 3.36 11.15 -20.78
CA ARG A 321 2.36 11.80 -21.68
C ARG A 321 0.93 11.35 -21.40
N THR A 322 0.72 10.06 -21.15
CA THR A 322 -0.60 9.45 -20.92
C THR A 322 -1.04 9.48 -19.46
N LEU A 323 -0.20 10.01 -18.56
CA LEU A 323 -0.41 9.95 -17.12
C LEU A 323 -1.78 10.49 -16.69
N GLU A 324 -2.13 11.72 -17.11
CA GLU A 324 -3.40 12.34 -16.70
C GLU A 324 -4.63 11.59 -17.23
N ALA A 325 -4.55 11.04 -18.44
CA ALA A 325 -5.62 10.23 -19.01
C ALA A 325 -5.84 8.94 -18.19
N ARG A 326 -4.76 8.26 -17.78
CA ARG A 326 -4.84 7.06 -16.92
C ARG A 326 -5.39 7.38 -15.53
N ILE A 327 -4.97 8.51 -14.94
CA ILE A 327 -5.55 8.99 -13.68
C ILE A 327 -7.05 9.24 -13.82
N GLY A 328 -7.46 9.88 -14.94
CA GLY A 328 -8.87 10.11 -15.25
C GLY A 328 -9.67 8.82 -15.41
N GLN A 329 -9.13 7.82 -16.10
CA GLN A 329 -9.76 6.49 -16.26
C GLN A 329 -9.98 5.79 -14.91
N ILE A 330 -9.04 5.94 -13.98
CA ILE A 330 -9.18 5.37 -12.63
C ILE A 330 -10.22 6.14 -11.82
N LEU A 331 -10.18 7.47 -11.82
CA LEU A 331 -10.98 8.28 -10.90
C LEU A 331 -12.40 8.58 -11.37
N LEU A 332 -12.65 8.64 -12.67
CA LEU A 332 -13.98 8.96 -13.21
C LEU A 332 -15.10 8.06 -12.64
N PRO A 333 -14.99 6.71 -12.65
CA PRO A 333 -16.01 5.85 -12.05
C PRO A 333 -16.13 6.03 -10.53
N ILE A 334 -15.00 6.26 -9.83
CA ILE A 334 -14.99 6.47 -8.37
C ILE A 334 -15.76 7.74 -8.00
N LEU A 335 -15.53 8.84 -8.73
CA LEU A 335 -16.21 10.13 -8.55
C LEU A 335 -17.71 10.05 -8.84
N ALA A 336 -18.13 9.08 -9.65
CA ALA A 336 -19.54 8.71 -9.89
C ALA A 336 -20.11 7.75 -8.82
N GLY A 337 -19.31 7.32 -7.85
CA GLY A 337 -19.74 6.46 -6.75
C GLY A 337 -19.60 4.97 -6.99
N ASP A 338 -18.94 4.53 -8.07
CA ASP A 338 -18.61 3.11 -8.28
C ASP A 338 -17.39 2.74 -7.44
N VAL A 339 -17.61 2.04 -6.33
CA VAL A 339 -16.58 1.44 -5.48
C VAL A 339 -16.68 -0.07 -5.45
N THR A 340 -17.17 -0.67 -6.54
CA THR A 340 -17.35 -2.12 -6.62
C THR A 340 -16.01 -2.87 -6.52
N PRO A 341 -15.96 -4.03 -5.84
CA PRO A 341 -14.74 -4.80 -5.69
C PRO A 341 -14.44 -5.59 -6.96
N ARG A 342 -13.96 -4.87 -7.97
CA ARG A 342 -13.51 -5.37 -9.27
C ARG A 342 -11.99 -5.30 -9.32
N PRO A 343 -11.25 -6.29 -8.79
CA PRO A 343 -9.80 -6.29 -8.89
C PRO A 343 -9.38 -6.37 -10.37
N LYS A 344 -8.31 -5.66 -10.74
CA LYS A 344 -7.71 -5.77 -12.08
C LYS A 344 -7.07 -7.15 -12.29
N ARG A 345 -6.50 -7.74 -11.23
CA ARG A 345 -5.93 -9.10 -11.21
C ARG A 345 -6.40 -9.85 -9.97
N GLU A 346 -6.77 -11.12 -10.13
CA GLU A 346 -7.23 -11.97 -9.02
C GLU A 346 -6.22 -12.12 -7.89
N GLN A 347 -4.93 -12.16 -8.24
CA GLN A 347 -3.83 -12.24 -7.28
C GLN A 347 -3.84 -11.08 -6.26
N THR A 348 -4.43 -9.93 -6.62
CA THR A 348 -4.61 -8.79 -5.70
C THR A 348 -5.45 -9.16 -4.49
N CYS A 349 -6.42 -10.07 -4.65
CA CYS A 349 -7.30 -10.51 -3.56
C CYS A 349 -6.59 -11.40 -2.53
N LEU A 350 -5.52 -12.10 -2.91
CA LEU A 350 -4.78 -13.01 -2.01
C LEU A 350 -4.08 -12.28 -0.86
N HIS A 351 -3.72 -11.03 -1.07
CA HIS A 351 -3.01 -10.18 -0.10
C HIS A 351 -3.79 -8.90 0.23
N CYS A 352 -5.12 -8.95 0.09
CA CYS A 352 -5.97 -7.79 0.37
C CYS A 352 -6.47 -7.78 1.81
N ASP A 353 -6.01 -6.81 2.59
CA ASP A 353 -6.42 -6.60 3.99
C ASP A 353 -7.93 -6.35 4.16
N PHE A 354 -8.63 -6.02 3.07
CA PHE A 354 -10.05 -5.70 3.07
C PHE A 354 -10.92 -6.80 2.47
N ALA A 355 -10.38 -8.00 2.20
CA ALA A 355 -11.12 -9.12 1.63
C ALA A 355 -12.35 -9.51 2.46
N GLY A 356 -12.23 -9.48 3.80
CA GLY A 356 -13.35 -9.74 4.70
C GLY A 356 -14.47 -8.69 4.66
N GLY A 357 -14.16 -7.46 4.20
CA GLY A 357 -15.10 -6.35 4.12
C GLY A 357 -15.80 -6.21 2.77
N CYS A 358 -15.16 -6.63 1.68
CA CYS A 358 -15.65 -6.40 0.32
C CYS A 358 -16.79 -7.34 -0.09
N ARG A 359 -16.94 -8.48 0.59
CA ARG A 359 -17.94 -9.53 0.32
C ARG A 359 -17.94 -10.04 -1.13
N ARG A 360 -16.83 -9.89 -1.85
CA ARG A 360 -16.61 -10.58 -3.11
C ARG A 360 -16.48 -12.09 -2.83
N PRO A 361 -17.29 -12.96 -3.45
CA PRO A 361 -17.15 -14.40 -3.27
C PRO A 361 -15.86 -14.90 -3.92
N SER A 362 -15.27 -15.96 -3.36
CA SER A 362 -14.06 -16.60 -3.91
C SER A 362 -14.26 -17.25 -5.28
N PHE A 363 -15.51 -17.56 -5.65
CA PHE A 363 -15.91 -18.10 -6.95
C PHE A 363 -16.29 -17.03 -7.99
N ALA A 364 -16.15 -15.73 -7.65
CA ALA A 364 -16.45 -14.67 -8.60
C ALA A 364 -15.58 -14.83 -9.86
N VAL A 365 -16.18 -14.60 -11.02
CA VAL A 365 -15.50 -14.76 -12.31
C VAL A 365 -14.32 -13.77 -12.37
N PRO A 366 -13.10 -14.21 -12.74
CA PRO A 366 -11.98 -13.32 -12.95
C PRO A 366 -12.32 -12.20 -13.93
N ALA A 367 -11.73 -11.02 -13.75
CA ALA A 367 -11.55 -10.14 -14.91
C ALA A 367 -10.70 -10.92 -15.91
N ASP A 368 -11.10 -11.00 -17.18
CA ASP A 368 -10.44 -11.75 -18.25
C ASP A 368 -8.92 -11.91 -18.00
N GLU A 369 -8.47 -13.14 -17.74
CA GLU A 369 -7.03 -13.47 -17.67
C GLU A 369 -6.40 -13.57 -19.08
N ASN A 370 -7.13 -13.13 -20.11
CA ASN A 370 -6.70 -13.13 -21.51
C ASN A 370 -6.38 -11.70 -21.96
N GLU A 371 -5.20 -11.22 -21.61
CA GLU A 371 -4.34 -10.40 -22.47
C GLU A 371 -2.89 -10.37 -21.96
#